data_AF-A0A235CJZ5-F1
#
_entry.id   AF-A0A235CJZ5-F1
#
_cell.length_a   1.000
_cell.length_b   1.000
_cell.length_c   1.000
_cell.angle_alpha   90.00
_cell.angle_beta   90.00
_cell.angle_gamma   90.00
#
_symmetry.space_group_name_H-M   'P 1'
#
loop_
_entity.id
_entity.type
_entity.pdbx_description
1 polymer ?
#
loop_
_entity_poly.entity_id
_entity_poly.type
_entity_poly.pdbx_seq_one_letter_code
_entity_poly.pdbx_strand_id
1 'polypeptide(L)'
;MKRLSFSTALAVLLVSSPVLAQSDLILEEYEGGTLYDEAHYSYMPARILTDGKQYVDMVGDYRAYALSIDASFNLGFVHFLEDVKDKLSAQGFQLGVYCVEECGKRAYIDMIDDTYRDNTLYRIGYINAGKNQFGYLSAFKQAGDGQQAVMIFASQERDGGLKYGYEQVISSAMPDAGIRVKQDFDIKALDFSQLKAEKKDAAGTSDHPLIERFPGSYIKSAGVSDFERYPLITGQYNKHIPVQQVEGRVTTLNYRINRNVGTYAVHKNYMNALTNAGFEVIYECEAKNCGNYILRDNYKDTIFSKRYDSDIYNMTKKKNFYLFTAQKEMPSGKVYTSMYSYQGRAEDDVELVVDIIEEKDISHTPLNIDSDSLGKEIKATGSVSLYGIEFDFDDHTIKSSSKPQLDEIADFLTKSEQVSLYVVGHTDNKGSFSYNQDLATRRAREVVNTLIRDYSIGKGRLQAVGVGPVAPIAANDSEGNMQRNRRVELVLKEPMSL
;
A
#
# COMPACT_ATOMS: atom_id res chain seq x y z
N MET A 1 14.19 49.32 -79.24
CA MET A 1 13.08 48.81 -80.06
C MET A 1 12.69 47.42 -79.56
N LYS A 2 11.43 47.22 -79.12
CA LYS A 2 10.57 45.99 -79.10
C LYS A 2 11.19 44.64 -78.63
N ARG A 3 10.57 43.72 -77.88
CA ARG A 3 9.33 43.57 -77.09
C ARG A 3 9.30 42.04 -76.70
N LEU A 4 8.83 41.68 -75.49
CA LEU A 4 8.21 40.38 -75.06
C LEU A 4 9.06 39.07 -75.13
N SER A 5 8.86 37.98 -74.37
CA SER A 5 8.25 37.62 -73.07
C SER A 5 8.34 36.08 -72.89
N PHE A 6 8.26 35.56 -71.65
CA PHE A 6 7.94 34.17 -71.24
C PHE A 6 9.01 33.08 -71.53
N SER A 7 9.22 32.00 -70.76
CA SER A 7 8.58 31.43 -69.57
C SER A 7 9.55 30.45 -68.87
N THR A 8 9.23 30.12 -67.62
CA THR A 8 9.78 29.11 -66.70
C THR A 8 9.83 27.67 -67.24
N ALA A 9 10.84 26.90 -66.81
CA ALA A 9 10.70 25.49 -66.37
C ALA A 9 11.99 24.99 -65.67
N LEU A 10 11.96 24.88 -64.34
CA LEU A 10 12.94 24.12 -63.56
C LEU A 10 12.28 22.77 -63.23
N ALA A 11 12.80 21.70 -63.80
CA ALA A 11 12.33 20.35 -63.56
C ALA A 11 12.71 19.88 -62.15
N VAL A 12 11.72 19.78 -61.26
CA VAL A 12 11.83 19.01 -60.02
C VAL A 12 11.29 17.61 -60.32
N LEU A 13 12.20 16.62 -60.28
CA LEU A 13 11.86 15.21 -60.24
C LEU A 13 11.14 14.93 -58.90
N LEU A 14 9.82 14.99 -58.91
CA LEU A 14 8.98 14.39 -57.87
C LEU A 14 8.93 12.88 -58.13
N VAL A 15 9.57 12.13 -57.24
CA VAL A 15 9.38 10.69 -57.09
C VAL A 15 7.90 10.48 -56.77
N SER A 16 7.18 9.88 -57.71
CA SER A 16 5.79 9.46 -57.56
C SER A 16 5.69 8.35 -56.52
N SER A 17 5.23 8.67 -55.32
CA SER A 17 4.66 7.69 -54.39
C SER A 17 3.21 7.41 -54.82
N PRO A 18 2.84 6.17 -55.19
CA PRO A 18 1.45 5.81 -55.41
C PRO A 18 0.85 5.38 -54.07
N VAL A 19 0.59 6.33 -53.18
CA VAL A 19 -0.22 6.07 -51.97
C VAL A 19 -1.10 7.28 -51.78
N LEU A 20 -2.35 7.19 -52.22
CA LEU A 20 -3.55 7.96 -51.83
C LEU A 20 -4.54 8.00 -53.01
N ALA A 21 -5.06 6.83 -53.37
CA ALA A 21 -6.27 6.71 -54.18
C ALA A 21 -6.94 5.38 -53.81
N GLN A 22 -7.38 5.26 -52.56
CA GLN A 22 -8.16 4.12 -52.09
C GLN A 22 -9.27 4.64 -51.16
N SER A 23 -10.36 5.10 -51.80
CA SER A 23 -11.72 5.31 -51.28
C SER A 23 -11.87 5.58 -49.77
N ASP A 24 -11.90 6.85 -49.38
CA ASP A 24 -12.56 7.28 -48.14
C ASP A 24 -14.05 7.01 -48.28
N LEU A 25 -14.48 5.88 -47.74
CA LEU A 25 -15.69 5.22 -48.20
C LEU A 25 -17.00 5.93 -47.77
N ILE A 26 -16.92 6.93 -46.89
CA ILE A 26 -18.04 7.84 -46.52
C ILE A 26 -17.51 9.24 -46.07
N LEU A 27 -16.54 9.82 -46.79
CA LEU A 27 -16.26 11.27 -46.71
C LEU A 27 -16.85 12.02 -47.92
N GLU A 28 -17.82 11.43 -48.63
CA GLU A 28 -18.81 12.29 -49.28
C GLU A 28 -19.58 12.95 -48.14
N GLU A 29 -19.16 14.17 -47.80
CA GLU A 29 -19.78 15.01 -46.77
C GLU A 29 -21.31 14.88 -46.90
N TYR A 30 -21.97 14.37 -45.86
CA TYR A 30 -23.41 14.56 -45.78
C TYR A 30 -23.67 16.05 -45.90
N GLU A 31 -24.60 16.45 -46.76
CA GLU A 31 -24.91 17.87 -46.95
C GLU A 31 -25.23 18.50 -45.58
N GLY A 32 -24.45 19.50 -45.18
CA GLY A 32 -24.55 20.13 -43.85
C GLY A 32 -23.65 19.56 -42.75
N GLY A 33 -22.86 18.52 -43.05
CA GLY A 33 -21.89 17.93 -42.13
C GLY A 33 -20.69 18.85 -41.91
N THR A 34 -20.39 19.13 -40.65
CA THR A 34 -19.19 19.85 -40.23
C THR A 34 -18.27 18.90 -39.48
N LEU A 35 -17.09 18.63 -40.04
CA LEU A 35 -16.01 17.93 -39.35
C LEU A 35 -15.45 18.85 -38.26
N TYR A 36 -15.40 18.36 -37.01
CA TYR A 36 -14.81 19.12 -35.90
C TYR A 36 -13.66 18.37 -35.22
N ASP A 37 -13.41 17.11 -35.57
CA ASP A 37 -12.24 16.36 -35.10
C ASP A 37 -11.92 15.16 -36.00
N GLU A 38 -10.65 14.83 -36.13
CA GLU A 38 -10.17 13.66 -36.88
C GLU A 38 -8.90 13.07 -36.28
N ALA A 39 -8.68 11.77 -36.48
CA ALA A 39 -7.48 11.07 -36.04
C ALA A 39 -7.09 9.96 -37.02
N HIS A 40 -5.80 9.91 -37.39
CA HIS A 40 -5.25 8.95 -38.34
C HIS A 40 -4.02 8.24 -37.75
N TYR A 41 -4.05 6.91 -37.73
CA TYR A 41 -2.95 6.07 -37.22
C TYR A 41 -2.71 4.88 -38.14
N SER A 42 -1.44 4.56 -38.39
CA SER A 42 -1.06 3.31 -39.04
C SER A 42 -0.78 2.22 -38.01
N TYR A 43 -1.15 0.97 -38.32
CA TYR A 43 -0.92 -0.23 -37.49
C TYR A 43 -1.54 -0.18 -36.10
N MET A 44 -2.77 0.31 -36.07
CA MET A 44 -3.51 0.58 -34.86
C MET A 44 -4.46 -0.59 -34.53
N PRO A 45 -4.40 -1.18 -33.32
CA PRO A 45 -5.39 -2.14 -32.89
C PRO A 45 -6.74 -1.45 -32.66
N ALA A 46 -7.78 -1.95 -33.33
CA ALA A 46 -9.15 -1.48 -33.24
C ALA A 46 -10.09 -2.66 -32.97
N ARG A 47 -11.00 -2.50 -32.02
CA ARG A 47 -12.05 -3.47 -31.71
C ARG A 47 -13.36 -3.05 -32.36
N ILE A 48 -13.96 -3.88 -33.20
CA ILE A 48 -15.21 -3.56 -33.90
C ILE A 48 -16.35 -4.39 -33.32
N LEU A 49 -17.44 -3.73 -32.91
CA LEU A 49 -18.63 -4.38 -32.35
C LEU A 49 -19.35 -5.22 -33.42
N THR A 50 -19.80 -6.41 -33.05
CA THR A 50 -20.65 -7.30 -33.86
C THR A 50 -21.92 -7.69 -33.10
N ASP A 51 -22.88 -8.31 -33.79
CA ASP A 51 -24.12 -8.77 -33.19
C ASP A 51 -23.88 -9.70 -31.98
N GLY A 52 -24.83 -9.70 -31.03
CA GLY A 52 -24.73 -10.48 -29.80
C GLY A 52 -23.74 -9.95 -28.75
N LYS A 53 -23.30 -8.68 -28.87
CA LYS A 53 -22.28 -8.04 -27.99
C LYS A 53 -20.90 -8.69 -28.10
N GLN A 54 -20.57 -9.22 -29.27
CA GLN A 54 -19.25 -9.74 -29.58
C GLN A 54 -18.39 -8.67 -30.24
N TYR A 55 -17.10 -8.96 -30.39
CA TYR A 55 -16.15 -8.04 -31.01
C TYR A 55 -15.19 -8.77 -31.94
N VAL A 56 -14.74 -8.05 -32.97
CA VAL A 56 -13.64 -8.46 -33.84
C VAL A 56 -12.48 -7.50 -33.63
N ASP A 57 -11.34 -8.02 -33.20
CA ASP A 57 -10.11 -7.23 -33.08
C ASP A 57 -9.39 -7.21 -34.44
N MET A 58 -9.01 -6.02 -34.89
CA MET A 58 -8.31 -5.77 -36.14
C MET A 58 -7.11 -4.88 -35.90
N VAL A 59 -6.05 -5.05 -36.70
CA VAL A 59 -4.87 -4.17 -36.66
C VAL A 59 -4.59 -3.69 -38.07
N GLY A 60 -4.41 -2.38 -38.23
CA GLY A 60 -4.00 -1.82 -39.52
C GLY A 60 -4.15 -0.30 -39.57
N ASP A 61 -4.36 0.24 -40.76
CA ASP A 61 -4.57 1.68 -40.93
C ASP A 61 -5.95 2.08 -40.39
N TYR A 62 -5.94 2.86 -39.32
CA TYR A 62 -7.10 3.34 -38.59
C TYR A 62 -7.34 4.83 -38.86
N ARG A 63 -8.60 5.18 -39.11
CA ARG A 63 -9.08 6.54 -39.25
C ARG A 63 -10.33 6.74 -38.41
N ALA A 64 -10.45 7.88 -37.75
CA ALA A 64 -11.64 8.27 -37.00
C ALA A 64 -11.98 9.73 -37.27
N TYR A 65 -13.27 10.03 -37.32
CA TYR A 65 -13.78 11.37 -37.57
C TYR A 65 -14.99 11.63 -36.67
N ALA A 66 -15.10 12.86 -36.17
CA ALA A 66 -16.25 13.34 -35.43
C ALA A 66 -16.90 14.51 -36.17
N LEU A 67 -18.16 14.34 -36.52
CA LEU A 67 -18.92 15.28 -37.35
C LEU A 67 -20.22 15.69 -36.67
N SER A 68 -20.69 16.87 -37.02
CA SER A 68 -21.99 17.39 -36.60
C SER A 68 -22.78 17.93 -37.80
N ILE A 69 -24.09 17.69 -37.81
CA ILE A 69 -25.04 18.28 -38.76
C ILE A 69 -25.99 19.17 -37.97
N ASP A 70 -26.17 20.41 -38.43
CA ASP A 70 -27.05 21.39 -37.79
C ASP A 70 -28.53 20.94 -37.84
N ALA A 71 -29.31 21.37 -36.85
CA ALA A 71 -30.73 21.07 -36.77
C ALA A 71 -31.53 21.54 -38.00
N SER A 72 -31.06 22.56 -38.74
CA SER A 72 -31.71 23.07 -39.95
C SER A 72 -31.89 22.02 -41.04
N PHE A 73 -31.09 20.96 -41.04
CA PHE A 73 -31.16 19.87 -42.01
C PHE A 73 -32.26 18.85 -41.70
N ASN A 74 -32.90 18.91 -40.53
CA ASN A 74 -33.99 18.02 -40.11
C ASN A 74 -33.68 16.52 -40.27
N LEU A 75 -32.41 16.14 -40.09
CA LEU A 75 -31.92 14.78 -40.28
C LEU A 75 -31.91 14.01 -38.95
N GLY A 76 -32.69 12.93 -38.89
CA GLY A 76 -32.72 12.04 -37.72
C GLY A 76 -31.61 11.00 -37.75
N PHE A 77 -31.04 10.65 -36.59
CA PHE A 77 -29.97 9.64 -36.49
C PHE A 77 -30.36 8.27 -37.07
N VAL A 78 -31.65 7.89 -36.98
CA VAL A 78 -32.17 6.63 -37.55
C VAL A 78 -32.08 6.64 -39.07
N HIS A 79 -32.57 7.71 -39.71
CA HIS A 79 -32.51 7.86 -41.16
C HIS A 79 -31.06 7.93 -41.66
N PHE A 80 -30.21 8.65 -40.93
CA PHE A 80 -28.78 8.71 -41.21
C PHE A 80 -28.14 7.31 -41.19
N LEU A 81 -28.32 6.54 -40.11
CA LEU A 81 -27.74 5.20 -40.00
C LEU A 81 -28.31 4.23 -41.03
N GLU A 82 -29.59 4.38 -41.41
CA GLU A 82 -30.20 3.58 -42.46
C GLU A 82 -29.62 3.89 -43.85
N ASP A 83 -29.48 5.16 -44.21
CA ASP A 83 -28.85 5.57 -45.47
C ASP A 83 -27.38 5.14 -45.53
N VAL A 84 -26.64 5.28 -44.43
CA VAL A 84 -25.26 4.80 -44.34
C VAL A 84 -25.18 3.27 -44.49
N LYS A 85 -26.06 2.53 -43.83
CA LYS A 85 -26.18 1.06 -43.95
C LYS A 85 -26.37 0.65 -45.41
N ASP A 86 -27.27 1.32 -46.13
CA ASP A 86 -27.57 1.01 -47.53
C ASP A 86 -26.39 1.36 -48.45
N LYS A 87 -25.73 2.49 -48.23
CA LYS A 87 -24.50 2.89 -48.94
C LYS A 87 -23.36 1.89 -48.72
N LEU A 88 -23.11 1.47 -47.48
CA LEU A 88 -22.09 0.45 -47.17
C LEU A 88 -22.40 -0.88 -47.87
N SER A 89 -23.67 -1.28 -47.86
CA SER A 89 -24.13 -2.52 -48.48
C SER A 89 -23.98 -2.48 -50.01
N ALA A 90 -24.32 -1.36 -50.64
CA ALA A 90 -24.11 -1.14 -52.08
C ALA A 90 -22.63 -1.19 -52.48
N GLN A 91 -21.74 -0.84 -51.55
CA GLN A 91 -20.30 -0.92 -51.73
C GLN A 91 -19.69 -2.28 -51.34
N GLY A 92 -20.53 -3.27 -51.04
CA GLY A 92 -20.12 -4.64 -50.77
C GLY A 92 -19.66 -4.91 -49.34
N PHE A 93 -19.99 -4.04 -48.39
CA PHE A 93 -19.82 -4.35 -46.96
C PHE A 93 -20.94 -5.28 -46.48
N GLN A 94 -20.57 -6.19 -45.59
CA GLN A 94 -21.48 -7.03 -44.83
C GLN A 94 -21.67 -6.42 -43.44
N LEU A 95 -22.92 -6.27 -43.00
CA LEU A 95 -23.20 -5.71 -41.68
C LEU A 95 -22.72 -6.64 -40.57
N GLY A 96 -22.05 -6.05 -39.58
CA GLY A 96 -21.66 -6.72 -38.34
C GLY A 96 -22.66 -6.49 -37.22
N VAL A 97 -23.07 -5.23 -37.03
CA VAL A 97 -24.16 -4.84 -36.12
C VAL A 97 -24.92 -3.67 -36.72
N TYR A 98 -26.22 -3.59 -36.48
CA TYR A 98 -27.04 -2.43 -36.81
C TYR A 98 -28.08 -2.25 -35.71
N CYS A 99 -28.01 -1.13 -34.99
CA CYS A 99 -28.92 -0.83 -33.90
C CYS A 99 -29.39 0.63 -33.98
N VAL A 100 -30.71 0.81 -34.06
CA VAL A 100 -31.39 2.12 -34.04
C VAL A 100 -32.54 2.18 -33.03
N GLU A 101 -32.97 1.04 -32.50
CA GLU A 101 -34.04 0.92 -31.50
C GLU A 101 -33.54 0.14 -30.29
N GLU A 102 -33.87 0.60 -29.08
CA GLU A 102 -33.51 -0.04 -27.79
C GLU A 102 -32.01 -0.35 -27.62
N CYS A 103 -31.14 0.46 -28.21
CA CYS A 103 -29.69 0.22 -28.18
C CYS A 103 -29.11 0.25 -26.77
N GLY A 104 -28.31 -0.77 -26.45
CA GLY A 104 -27.58 -0.87 -25.20
C GLY A 104 -26.23 -0.15 -25.30
N LYS A 105 -26.01 0.90 -24.52
CA LYS A 105 -24.73 1.64 -24.55
C LYS A 105 -23.55 0.85 -24.01
N ARG A 106 -23.77 -0.11 -23.12
CA ARG A 106 -22.69 -0.77 -22.37
C ARG A 106 -21.67 -1.45 -23.27
N ALA A 107 -22.11 -2.21 -24.29
CA ALA A 107 -21.19 -2.85 -25.22
C ALA A 107 -20.39 -1.83 -26.05
N TYR A 108 -21.02 -0.71 -26.42
CA TYR A 108 -20.32 0.38 -27.09
C TYR A 108 -19.31 1.06 -26.16
N ILE A 109 -19.68 1.36 -24.91
CA ILE A 109 -18.81 1.95 -23.89
C ILE A 109 -17.60 1.03 -23.62
N ASP A 110 -17.85 -0.25 -23.35
CA ASP A 110 -16.81 -1.24 -23.08
C ASP A 110 -15.85 -1.36 -24.28
N MET A 111 -16.34 -1.28 -25.53
CA MET A 111 -15.51 -1.23 -26.73
C MET A 111 -14.58 0.00 -26.78
N ILE A 112 -15.08 1.19 -26.42
CA ILE A 112 -14.29 2.42 -26.42
C ILE A 112 -13.27 2.43 -25.28
N ASP A 113 -13.68 2.07 -24.06
CA ASP A 113 -12.82 2.14 -22.88
C ASP A 113 -11.69 1.07 -22.90
N ASP A 114 -11.89 -0.06 -23.58
CA ASP A 114 -10.90 -1.14 -23.71
C ASP A 114 -9.96 -1.00 -24.94
N THR A 115 -10.11 0.04 -25.75
CA THR A 115 -9.26 0.27 -26.93
C THR A 115 -8.46 1.55 -26.80
N TYR A 116 -7.31 1.62 -27.48
CA TYR A 116 -6.50 2.84 -27.56
C TYR A 116 -7.15 3.83 -28.55
N ARG A 117 -8.46 4.07 -28.46
CA ARG A 117 -9.12 5.02 -29.35
C ARG A 117 -8.89 6.43 -28.84
N ASP A 118 -8.43 7.30 -29.73
CA ASP A 118 -8.17 8.69 -29.42
C ASP A 118 -9.45 9.41 -28.94
N ASN A 119 -9.26 10.58 -28.33
CA ASN A 119 -10.30 11.47 -27.80
C ASN A 119 -11.45 11.79 -28.79
N THR A 120 -11.31 11.50 -30.07
CA THR A 120 -12.29 11.76 -31.13
C THR A 120 -13.68 11.17 -30.82
N LEU A 121 -13.73 9.93 -30.33
CA LEU A 121 -15.01 9.34 -29.92
C LEU A 121 -15.48 9.79 -28.53
N TYR A 122 -14.58 10.17 -27.62
CA TYR A 122 -15.01 10.84 -26.39
C TYR A 122 -15.69 12.20 -26.69
N ARG A 123 -15.27 12.88 -27.76
CA ARG A 123 -15.79 14.20 -28.17
C ARG A 123 -17.17 14.17 -28.82
N ILE A 124 -17.59 13.05 -29.40
CA ILE A 124 -19.01 12.89 -29.83
C ILE A 124 -19.97 12.78 -28.63
N GLY A 125 -19.45 12.64 -27.40
CA GLY A 125 -20.26 12.73 -26.18
C GLY A 125 -21.21 11.54 -25.97
N TYR A 126 -20.88 10.35 -26.48
CA TYR A 126 -21.73 9.14 -26.43
C TYR A 126 -22.24 8.79 -25.02
N ILE A 127 -21.46 9.11 -23.98
CA ILE A 127 -21.83 8.90 -22.57
C ILE A 127 -23.10 9.68 -22.20
N ASN A 128 -23.28 10.87 -22.80
CA ASN A 128 -24.36 11.81 -22.51
C ASN A 128 -25.61 11.62 -23.37
N ALA A 129 -25.58 10.76 -24.39
CA ALA A 129 -26.72 10.50 -25.27
C ALA A 129 -27.93 9.99 -24.47
N GLY A 130 -29.14 10.52 -24.67
CA GLY A 130 -30.34 10.02 -24.01
C GLY A 130 -30.72 8.60 -24.43
N LYS A 131 -31.54 7.91 -23.63
CA LYS A 131 -32.16 6.65 -24.07
C LYS A 131 -33.01 6.95 -25.31
N ASN A 132 -32.84 6.17 -26.39
CA ASN A 132 -33.50 6.36 -27.70
C ASN A 132 -33.08 7.61 -28.50
N GLN A 133 -31.94 8.22 -28.19
CA GLN A 133 -31.38 9.35 -28.96
C GLN A 133 -30.07 8.98 -29.65
N PHE A 134 -29.78 7.69 -29.83
CA PHE A 134 -28.58 7.24 -30.51
C PHE A 134 -28.77 5.87 -31.12
N GLY A 135 -27.91 5.58 -32.09
CA GLY A 135 -27.76 4.27 -32.69
C GLY A 135 -26.30 4.06 -33.10
N TYR A 136 -26.00 2.84 -33.50
CA TYR A 136 -24.69 2.50 -34.02
C TYR A 136 -24.78 1.37 -35.03
N LEU A 137 -23.82 1.31 -35.94
CA LEU A 137 -23.66 0.19 -36.87
C LEU A 137 -22.19 -0.12 -37.08
N SER A 138 -21.91 -1.36 -37.44
CA SER A 138 -20.62 -1.79 -37.98
C SER A 138 -20.80 -2.57 -39.26
N ALA A 139 -19.79 -2.53 -40.12
CA ALA A 139 -19.79 -3.34 -41.33
C ALA A 139 -18.36 -3.74 -41.72
N PHE A 140 -18.23 -4.85 -42.44
CA PHE A 140 -16.96 -5.46 -42.82
C PHE A 140 -16.91 -5.76 -44.31
N LYS A 141 -15.74 -5.64 -44.94
CA LYS A 141 -15.50 -5.95 -46.35
C LYS A 141 -14.12 -6.57 -46.53
N GLN A 142 -13.98 -7.53 -47.43
CA GLN A 142 -12.65 -8.05 -47.80
C GLN A 142 -11.93 -7.04 -48.71
N ALA A 143 -10.66 -6.75 -48.42
CA ALA A 143 -9.83 -5.77 -49.12
C ALA A 143 -8.41 -6.33 -49.35
N GLY A 144 -8.17 -6.93 -50.52
CA GLY A 144 -6.89 -7.59 -50.82
C GLY A 144 -6.67 -8.84 -49.96
N ASP A 145 -5.49 -8.98 -49.37
CA ASP A 145 -5.16 -10.03 -48.39
C ASP A 145 -5.66 -9.72 -46.96
N GLY A 146 -6.37 -8.60 -46.80
CA GLY A 146 -6.86 -8.09 -45.52
C GLY A 146 -8.37 -7.87 -45.48
N GLN A 147 -8.86 -7.46 -44.32
CA GLN A 147 -10.23 -7.09 -44.05
C GLN A 147 -10.31 -5.59 -43.73
N GLN A 148 -11.34 -4.93 -44.22
CA GLN A 148 -11.74 -3.58 -43.89
C GLN A 148 -12.96 -3.62 -42.99
N ALA A 149 -13.01 -2.77 -41.97
CA ALA A 149 -14.18 -2.59 -41.12
C ALA A 149 -14.47 -1.12 -40.88
N VAL A 150 -15.75 -0.84 -40.66
CA VAL A 150 -16.26 0.48 -40.29
C VAL A 150 -17.12 0.36 -39.04
N MET A 151 -17.07 1.37 -38.20
CA MET A 151 -17.94 1.51 -37.03
C MET A 151 -18.46 2.94 -36.97
N ILE A 152 -19.76 3.08 -36.75
CA ILE A 152 -20.43 4.38 -36.75
C ILE A 152 -21.31 4.45 -35.53
N PHE A 153 -21.24 5.58 -34.84
CA PHE A 153 -22.16 5.95 -33.77
C PHE A 153 -22.79 7.28 -34.14
N ALA A 154 -24.11 7.38 -34.01
CA ALA A 154 -24.83 8.61 -34.28
C ALA A 154 -25.77 8.92 -33.11
N SER A 155 -25.84 10.18 -32.70
CA SER A 155 -26.71 10.65 -31.63
C SER A 155 -27.38 11.96 -31.96
N GLN A 156 -28.66 12.04 -31.63
CA GLN A 156 -29.45 13.26 -31.74
C GLN A 156 -29.19 14.17 -30.54
N GLU A 157 -28.82 15.42 -30.82
CA GLU A 157 -28.72 16.50 -29.85
C GLU A 157 -30.11 17.04 -29.49
N ARG A 158 -30.20 17.77 -28.37
CA ARG A 158 -31.48 18.30 -27.86
C ARG A 158 -32.08 19.39 -28.75
N ASP A 159 -31.25 20.10 -29.48
CA ASP A 159 -31.64 21.14 -30.44
C ASP A 159 -32.11 20.55 -31.78
N GLY A 160 -32.05 19.23 -31.95
CA GLY A 160 -32.36 18.56 -33.21
C GLY A 160 -31.15 18.40 -34.13
N GLY A 161 -29.97 18.86 -33.76
CA GLY A 161 -28.73 18.56 -34.46
C GLY A 161 -28.35 17.09 -34.34
N LEU A 162 -27.47 16.62 -35.22
CA LEU A 162 -26.96 15.25 -35.24
C LEU A 162 -25.45 15.28 -35.01
N LYS A 163 -24.94 14.51 -34.06
CA LYS A 163 -23.51 14.20 -33.95
C LYS A 163 -23.26 12.77 -34.33
N TYR A 164 -22.19 12.52 -35.08
CA TYR A 164 -21.79 11.15 -35.37
C TYR A 164 -20.27 11.00 -35.41
N GLY A 165 -19.83 9.83 -34.95
CA GLY A 165 -18.46 9.35 -35.09
C GLY A 165 -18.40 8.30 -36.17
N TYR A 166 -17.43 8.41 -37.07
CA TYR A 166 -17.11 7.41 -38.09
C TYR A 166 -15.70 6.89 -37.84
N GLU A 167 -15.56 5.58 -37.73
CA GLU A 167 -14.27 4.91 -37.64
C GLU A 167 -14.12 3.91 -38.77
N GLN A 168 -12.90 3.79 -39.26
CA GLN A 168 -12.52 2.84 -40.29
C GLN A 168 -11.19 2.21 -39.90
N VAL A 169 -11.07 0.89 -40.06
CA VAL A 169 -9.81 0.18 -39.99
C VAL A 169 -9.65 -0.69 -41.23
N ILE A 170 -8.51 -0.56 -41.91
CA ILE A 170 -8.12 -1.43 -43.00
C ILE A 170 -6.96 -2.28 -42.49
N SER A 171 -7.14 -3.59 -42.41
CA SER A 171 -6.09 -4.45 -41.88
C SER A 171 -4.86 -4.39 -42.78
N SER A 172 -3.70 -4.19 -42.19
CA SER A 172 -2.42 -4.20 -42.88
C SER A 172 -1.43 -5.02 -42.07
N ALA A 173 -0.66 -5.86 -42.75
CA ALA A 173 0.44 -6.58 -42.12
C ALA A 173 1.50 -5.57 -41.71
N MET A 174 1.93 -5.62 -40.45
CA MET A 174 3.00 -4.74 -39.94
C MET A 174 4.20 -4.82 -40.90
N PRO A 175 4.75 -3.69 -41.39
CA PRO A 175 5.91 -3.75 -42.25
C PRO A 175 7.04 -4.33 -41.40
N ASP A 176 7.90 -5.17 -41.99
CA ASP A 176 9.20 -5.46 -41.41
C ASP A 176 10.00 -4.14 -41.37
N ALA A 177 9.74 -3.34 -40.35
CA ALA A 177 10.58 -2.22 -39.99
C ALA A 177 11.89 -2.88 -39.57
N GLY A 178 12.85 -2.92 -40.49
CA GLY A 178 14.19 -3.49 -40.31
C GLY A 178 14.95 -2.79 -39.18
N ILE A 179 14.51 -2.98 -37.94
CA ILE A 179 15.26 -2.68 -36.75
C ILE A 179 16.38 -3.70 -36.75
N ARG A 180 17.57 -3.26 -37.18
CA ARG A 180 18.80 -3.95 -36.79
C ARG A 180 18.92 -3.81 -35.28
N VAL A 181 18.46 -4.82 -34.56
CA VAL A 181 18.84 -5.02 -33.17
C VAL A 181 20.36 -5.24 -33.20
N LYS A 182 21.13 -4.29 -32.66
CA LYS A 182 22.52 -4.60 -32.29
C LYS A 182 22.42 -5.79 -31.33
N GLN A 183 23.02 -6.92 -31.69
CA GLN A 183 23.05 -8.13 -30.84
C GLN A 183 23.80 -7.90 -29.50
N ASP A 184 24.31 -6.68 -29.28
CA ASP A 184 25.06 -6.26 -28.10
C ASP A 184 24.26 -5.30 -27.20
N PHE A 185 22.92 -5.39 -27.17
CA PHE A 185 22.14 -4.75 -26.11
C PHE A 185 22.34 -5.51 -24.80
N ASP A 186 23.45 -5.22 -24.13
CA ASP A 186 23.67 -5.60 -22.74
C ASP A 186 22.66 -4.81 -21.89
N ILE A 187 21.59 -5.47 -21.45
CA ILE A 187 20.63 -4.90 -20.50
C ILE A 187 21.38 -4.77 -19.17
N LYS A 188 22.07 -3.65 -19.00
CA LYS A 188 22.71 -3.33 -17.73
C LYS A 188 21.64 -3.31 -16.65
N ALA A 189 21.89 -4.04 -15.56
CA ALA A 189 21.06 -3.95 -14.38
C ALA A 189 20.92 -2.48 -13.97
N LEU A 190 19.72 -2.08 -13.53
CA LEU A 190 19.48 -0.76 -12.98
C LEU A 190 20.44 -0.53 -11.81
N ASP A 191 21.39 0.39 -11.98
CA ASP A 191 22.33 0.79 -10.95
C ASP A 191 21.84 2.08 -10.28
N PHE A 192 21.32 1.94 -9.07
CA PHE A 192 20.85 3.08 -8.26
C PHE A 192 21.97 3.73 -7.43
N SER A 193 23.18 3.15 -7.37
CA SER A 193 24.25 3.60 -6.48
C SER A 193 24.70 5.05 -6.70
N GLN A 194 24.46 5.59 -7.89
CA GLN A 194 24.84 6.95 -8.29
C GLN A 194 23.76 8.00 -8.01
N LEU A 195 22.58 7.60 -7.51
CA LEU A 195 21.51 8.54 -7.20
C LEU A 195 21.91 9.46 -6.04
N LYS A 196 21.62 10.75 -6.19
CA LYS A 196 21.88 11.77 -5.17
C LYS A 196 20.57 12.32 -4.62
N ALA A 197 20.53 12.52 -3.31
CA ALA A 197 19.39 13.13 -2.65
C ALA A 197 19.20 14.57 -3.13
N GLU A 198 17.95 14.92 -3.45
CA GLU A 198 17.60 16.29 -3.87
C GLU A 198 17.65 17.29 -2.72
N LYS A 199 17.49 16.81 -1.49
CA LYS A 199 17.44 17.61 -0.27
C LYS A 199 18.25 16.95 0.85
N LYS A 200 18.52 17.73 1.89
CA LYS A 200 19.11 17.25 3.14
C LYS A 200 18.05 16.59 4.02
N ASP A 201 18.50 15.71 4.90
CA ASP A 201 17.66 15.12 5.94
C ASP A 201 17.08 16.19 6.87
N ALA A 202 15.91 15.90 7.41
CA ALA A 202 15.32 16.68 8.49
C ALA A 202 16.28 16.75 9.70
N ALA A 203 16.24 17.88 10.42
CA ALA A 203 17.15 18.07 11.55
C ALA A 203 16.89 17.03 12.65
N GLY A 204 17.97 16.43 13.17
CA GLY A 204 17.91 15.46 14.26
C GLY A 204 17.45 14.06 13.84
N THR A 205 17.32 13.77 12.55
CA THR A 205 17.01 12.42 12.05
C THR A 205 18.27 11.70 11.57
N SER A 206 18.22 10.37 11.61
CA SER A 206 19.26 9.48 11.10
C SER A 206 18.64 8.16 10.64
N ASP A 207 19.34 7.44 9.77
CA ASP A 207 18.92 6.10 9.37
C ASP A 207 18.94 5.13 10.54
N HIS A 208 18.16 4.05 10.42
CA HIS A 208 18.24 2.94 11.33
C HIS A 208 19.47 2.07 11.01
N PRO A 209 20.26 1.61 11.99
CA PRO A 209 21.48 0.85 11.74
C PRO A 209 21.25 -0.53 11.07
N LEU A 210 20.03 -1.07 11.14
CA LEU A 210 19.68 -2.37 10.53
C LEU A 210 19.29 -2.29 9.06
N ILE A 211 18.82 -1.13 8.58
CA ILE A 211 18.23 -1.01 7.24
C ILE A 211 18.81 0.23 6.57
N GLU A 212 19.58 0.01 5.51
CA GLU A 212 20.09 1.10 4.68
C GLU A 212 18.96 1.80 3.91
N ARG A 213 19.11 3.11 3.72
CA ARG A 213 18.18 3.90 2.92
C ARG A 213 18.34 3.60 1.43
N PHE A 214 17.29 3.86 0.65
CA PHE A 214 17.36 3.78 -0.80
C PHE A 214 18.37 4.82 -1.33
N PRO A 215 19.25 4.46 -2.28
CA PRO A 215 20.20 5.41 -2.85
C PRO A 215 19.52 6.68 -3.39
N GLY A 216 20.07 7.84 -3.04
CA GLY A 216 19.51 9.14 -3.42
C GLY A 216 18.22 9.53 -2.71
N SER A 217 17.85 8.85 -1.62
CA SER A 217 16.75 9.26 -0.74
C SER A 217 17.21 10.21 0.38
N TYR A 218 16.27 11.02 0.89
CA TYR A 218 16.46 11.82 2.11
C TYR A 218 15.34 11.57 3.12
N ILE A 219 15.65 11.72 4.41
CA ILE A 219 14.67 11.57 5.50
C ILE A 219 13.86 12.86 5.59
N LYS A 220 12.57 12.75 5.32
CA LYS A 220 11.60 13.83 5.47
C LYS A 220 11.17 14.02 6.93
N SER A 221 10.97 12.92 7.65
CA SER A 221 10.66 12.90 9.07
C SER A 221 10.94 11.51 9.65
N ALA A 222 11.15 11.46 10.96
CA ALA A 222 11.37 10.20 11.69
C ALA A 222 10.66 10.27 13.06
N GLY A 223 10.31 9.11 13.61
CA GLY A 223 9.75 9.01 14.95
C GLY A 223 10.14 7.70 15.61
N VAL A 224 10.34 7.73 16.93
CA VAL A 224 10.69 6.55 17.72
C VAL A 224 9.73 6.42 18.89
N SER A 225 9.21 5.21 19.09
CA SER A 225 8.64 4.77 20.37
C SER A 225 9.63 3.80 21.00
N ASP A 226 10.05 4.04 22.24
CA ASP A 226 10.93 3.13 22.96
C ASP A 226 10.25 1.77 23.23
N PHE A 227 8.93 1.77 23.39
CA PHE A 227 8.09 0.59 23.49
C PHE A 227 6.66 0.93 23.04
N GLU A 228 6.08 0.17 22.10
CA GLU A 228 4.70 0.33 21.63
C GLU A 228 4.15 -0.97 21.02
N ARG A 229 2.82 -1.12 21.02
CA ARG A 229 2.12 -2.18 20.27
C ARG A 229 1.96 -1.80 18.80
N TYR A 230 2.30 -2.72 17.91
CA TYR A 230 2.22 -2.51 16.46
C TYR A 230 1.33 -3.58 15.79
N PRO A 231 0.25 -3.17 15.08
CA PRO A 231 -0.60 -4.09 14.33
C PRO A 231 0.06 -4.44 12.99
N LEU A 232 0.93 -5.46 12.98
CA LEU A 232 1.64 -5.90 11.78
C LEU A 232 0.66 -6.60 10.82
N ILE A 233 0.56 -6.11 9.58
CA ILE A 233 -0.32 -6.70 8.56
C ILE A 233 0.25 -8.06 8.13
N THR A 234 -0.58 -9.10 8.09
CA THR A 234 -0.14 -10.47 7.72
C THR A 234 -0.90 -11.05 6.54
N GLY A 235 -1.84 -10.31 5.96
CA GLY A 235 -2.66 -10.82 4.88
C GLY A 235 -3.54 -9.79 4.21
N GLN A 236 -4.24 -10.26 3.17
CA GLN A 236 -5.17 -9.45 2.41
C GLN A 236 -6.42 -9.11 3.23
N TYR A 237 -6.95 -7.90 3.00
CA TYR A 237 -8.24 -7.50 3.54
C TYR A 237 -9.36 -8.47 3.14
N ASN A 238 -10.05 -9.03 4.14
CA ASN A 238 -11.25 -9.86 3.97
C ASN A 238 -12.26 -9.56 5.08
N LYS A 239 -13.05 -8.49 4.91
CA LYS A 239 -13.92 -7.85 5.93
C LYS A 239 -13.19 -7.25 7.13
N HIS A 240 -12.08 -7.85 7.52
CA HIS A 240 -11.10 -7.35 8.49
C HIS A 240 -9.70 -7.50 7.90
N ILE A 241 -8.73 -6.75 8.44
CA ILE A 241 -7.32 -6.83 8.05
C ILE A 241 -6.68 -7.90 8.95
N PRO A 242 -6.10 -8.98 8.38
CA PRO A 242 -5.33 -9.94 9.17
C PRO A 242 -4.10 -9.23 9.75
N VAL A 243 -3.99 -9.25 11.08
CA VAL A 243 -2.89 -8.62 11.81
C VAL A 243 -2.31 -9.55 12.86
N GLN A 244 -1.00 -9.45 13.05
CA GLN A 244 -0.29 -9.95 14.21
C GLN A 244 0.07 -8.76 15.10
N GLN A 245 -0.33 -8.80 16.37
CA GLN A 245 0.12 -7.80 17.34
C GLN A 245 1.54 -8.14 17.76
N VAL A 246 2.46 -7.20 17.55
CA VAL A 246 3.86 -7.28 18.01
C VAL A 246 4.16 -6.10 18.92
N GLU A 247 5.11 -6.26 19.83
CA GLU A 247 5.44 -5.23 20.82
C GLU A 247 6.95 -5.01 20.84
N GLY A 248 7.38 -3.77 21.05
CA GLY A 248 8.80 -3.46 21.17
C GLY A 248 9.13 -2.02 20.78
N ARG A 249 10.40 -1.76 20.52
CA ARG A 249 10.85 -0.44 20.06
C ARG A 249 10.43 -0.27 18.60
N VAL A 250 9.65 0.77 18.32
CA VAL A 250 9.17 1.07 16.96
C VAL A 250 9.85 2.32 16.42
N THR A 251 10.60 2.18 15.34
CA THR A 251 11.18 3.29 14.58
C THR A 251 10.44 3.46 13.26
N THR A 252 9.90 4.65 13.01
CA THR A 252 9.24 5.05 11.76
C THR A 252 10.13 6.03 11.00
N LEU A 253 10.44 5.74 9.74
CA LEU A 253 11.23 6.60 8.85
C LEU A 253 10.43 6.92 7.59
N ASN A 254 10.25 8.21 7.30
CA ASN A 254 9.59 8.69 6.09
C ASN A 254 10.65 9.23 5.14
N TYR A 255 10.91 8.51 4.06
CA TYR A 255 11.83 8.90 3.01
C TYR A 255 11.11 9.57 1.83
N ARG A 256 11.90 10.37 1.10
CA ARG A 256 11.54 10.91 -0.21
C ARG A 256 12.61 10.53 -1.22
N ILE A 257 12.16 10.06 -2.36
CA ILE A 257 12.98 9.57 -3.47
C ILE A 257 12.56 10.34 -4.73
N ASN A 258 13.52 10.69 -5.58
CA ASN A 258 13.27 11.41 -6.83
C ASN A 258 12.14 10.73 -7.64
N ARG A 259 11.17 11.54 -8.11
CA ARG A 259 9.99 11.10 -8.88
C ARG A 259 10.24 10.21 -10.10
N ASN A 260 11.46 10.24 -10.66
CA ASN A 260 11.82 9.43 -11.83
C ASN A 260 12.19 7.99 -11.45
N VAL A 261 12.37 7.70 -10.14
CA VAL A 261 12.53 6.32 -9.67
C VAL A 261 11.15 5.68 -9.61
N GLY A 262 10.98 4.51 -10.22
CA GLY A 262 9.71 3.79 -10.17
C GLY A 262 9.43 3.25 -8.76
N THR A 263 8.21 3.45 -8.25
CA THR A 263 7.73 2.89 -6.96
C THR A 263 7.97 1.38 -6.85
N TYR A 264 7.68 0.64 -7.92
CA TYR A 264 7.93 -0.81 -7.98
C TYR A 264 9.41 -1.17 -7.82
N ALA A 265 10.33 -0.35 -8.36
CA ALA A 265 11.76 -0.58 -8.23
C ALA A 265 12.24 -0.39 -6.79
N VAL A 266 11.73 0.64 -6.10
CA VAL A 266 11.99 0.85 -4.66
C VAL A 266 11.50 -0.35 -3.85
N HIS A 267 10.25 -0.77 -4.09
CA HIS A 267 9.64 -1.92 -3.42
C HIS A 267 10.44 -3.21 -3.60
N LYS A 268 10.74 -3.59 -4.84
CA LYS A 268 11.51 -4.81 -5.12
C LYS A 268 12.95 -4.74 -4.65
N ASN A 269 13.59 -3.57 -4.66
CA ASN A 269 14.94 -3.40 -4.12
C ASN A 269 14.97 -3.75 -2.63
N TYR A 270 14.05 -3.18 -1.82
CA TYR A 270 13.98 -3.48 -0.39
C TYR A 270 13.62 -4.92 -0.09
N MET A 271 12.63 -5.48 -0.78
CA MET A 271 12.29 -6.89 -0.60
C MET A 271 13.49 -7.80 -0.86
N ASN A 272 14.17 -7.62 -2.00
CA ASN A 272 15.33 -8.42 -2.35
C ASN A 272 16.48 -8.22 -1.35
N ALA A 273 16.76 -6.98 -0.94
CA ALA A 273 17.82 -6.66 0.02
C ALA A 273 17.55 -7.31 1.39
N LEU A 274 16.31 -7.24 1.89
CA LEU A 274 15.93 -7.84 3.16
C LEU A 274 15.92 -9.37 3.09
N THR A 275 15.40 -9.97 2.01
CA THR A 275 15.45 -11.42 1.82
C THR A 275 16.89 -11.92 1.75
N ASN A 276 17.78 -11.22 1.03
CA ASN A 276 19.21 -11.54 1.00
C ASN A 276 19.88 -11.38 2.36
N ALA A 277 19.39 -10.45 3.18
CA ALA A 277 19.81 -10.28 4.57
C ALA A 277 19.19 -11.30 5.54
N GLY A 278 18.39 -12.26 5.04
CA GLY A 278 17.80 -13.35 5.82
C GLY A 278 16.45 -13.01 6.48
N PHE A 279 15.76 -11.95 6.03
CA PHE A 279 14.38 -11.72 6.43
C PHE A 279 13.42 -12.63 5.66
N GLU A 280 12.42 -13.15 6.36
CA GLU A 280 11.28 -13.85 5.81
C GLU A 280 10.15 -12.86 5.51
N VAL A 281 9.66 -12.84 4.26
CA VAL A 281 8.50 -12.01 3.87
C VAL A 281 7.23 -12.66 4.43
N ILE A 282 6.49 -11.90 5.24
CA ILE A 282 5.22 -12.34 5.83
C ILE A 282 4.07 -12.10 4.85
N TYR A 283 4.02 -10.89 4.26
CA TYR A 283 2.95 -10.48 3.36
C TYR A 283 3.48 -9.48 2.34
N GLU A 284 3.01 -9.57 1.10
CA GLU A 284 3.28 -8.62 0.02
C GLU A 284 1.97 -8.34 -0.72
N CYS A 285 1.74 -7.09 -1.09
CA CYS A 285 0.68 -6.74 -2.02
C CYS A 285 1.00 -5.46 -2.82
N GLU A 286 0.34 -5.34 -3.96
CA GLU A 286 0.25 -4.10 -4.72
C GLU A 286 -1.19 -3.55 -4.66
N ALA A 287 -1.35 -2.25 -4.86
CA ALA A 287 -2.59 -1.50 -4.60
C ALA A 287 -3.91 -2.23 -4.94
N LYS A 288 -4.03 -2.80 -6.15
CA LYS A 288 -5.24 -3.53 -6.57
C LYS A 288 -5.55 -4.73 -5.68
N ASN A 289 -4.52 -5.40 -5.19
CA ASN A 289 -4.59 -6.65 -4.44
C ASN A 289 -4.55 -6.43 -2.92
N CYS A 290 -4.03 -5.30 -2.45
CA CYS A 290 -4.06 -4.93 -1.03
C CYS A 290 -5.49 -4.68 -0.50
N GLY A 291 -6.39 -4.21 -1.37
CA GLY A 291 -7.72 -3.74 -1.00
C GLY A 291 -7.75 -2.24 -0.73
N ASN A 292 -8.96 -1.69 -0.55
CA ASN A 292 -9.12 -0.27 -0.29
C ASN A 292 -8.78 0.07 1.15
N TYR A 293 -8.04 1.16 1.36
CA TYR A 293 -7.81 1.78 2.67
C TYR A 293 -7.09 0.89 3.70
N ILE A 294 -6.35 -0.14 3.25
CA ILE A 294 -5.67 -1.07 4.18
C ILE A 294 -4.79 -0.33 5.20
N LEU A 295 -4.02 0.69 4.76
CA LEU A 295 -3.15 1.46 5.64
C LEU A 295 -3.96 2.34 6.60
N ARG A 296 -4.97 3.07 6.10
CA ARG A 296 -5.86 3.86 6.94
C ARG A 296 -6.52 3.00 8.00
N ASP A 297 -7.18 1.92 7.59
CA ASP A 297 -8.00 1.13 8.50
C ASP A 297 -7.15 0.35 9.51
N ASN A 298 -5.89 0.05 9.18
CA ASN A 298 -4.95 -0.55 10.12
C ASN A 298 -4.37 0.45 11.12
N TYR A 299 -4.06 1.68 10.69
CA TYR A 299 -3.25 2.61 11.49
C TYR A 299 -3.99 3.83 12.05
N LYS A 300 -5.20 4.17 11.58
CA LYS A 300 -5.93 5.42 11.93
C LYS A 300 -6.09 5.67 13.43
N ASP A 301 -6.19 4.60 14.23
CA ASP A 301 -6.42 4.68 15.67
C ASP A 301 -5.12 4.48 16.48
N THR A 302 -3.98 4.45 15.79
CA THR A 302 -2.63 4.28 16.38
C THR A 302 -1.84 5.59 16.30
N ILE A 303 -0.75 5.70 17.08
CA ILE A 303 0.19 6.83 16.99
C ILE A 303 0.88 6.91 15.62
N PHE A 304 0.99 5.79 14.88
CA PHE A 304 1.70 5.71 13.61
C PHE A 304 1.00 6.50 12.50
N SER A 305 -0.35 6.58 12.51
CA SER A 305 -1.10 7.44 11.58
C SER A 305 -0.67 8.92 11.61
N LYS A 306 -0.20 9.39 12.77
CA LYS A 306 0.29 10.77 12.96
C LYS A 306 1.78 10.93 12.62
N ARG A 307 2.51 9.82 12.44
CA ARG A 307 3.94 9.82 12.09
C ARG A 307 4.17 9.68 10.59
N TYR A 308 3.23 9.09 9.88
CA TYR A 308 3.34 8.96 8.43
C TYR A 308 3.15 10.33 7.77
N ASP A 309 4.11 10.71 6.94
CA ASP A 309 4.00 11.92 6.11
C ASP A 309 3.04 11.69 4.92
N SER A 310 2.86 10.42 4.52
CA SER A 310 1.96 10.01 3.44
C SER A 310 0.48 10.14 3.83
N ASP A 311 -0.35 10.54 2.87
CA ASP A 311 -1.80 10.61 3.04
C ASP A 311 -2.45 9.22 2.93
N ILE A 312 -2.29 8.43 4.00
CA ILE A 312 -2.84 7.08 4.10
C ILE A 312 -4.36 7.02 3.92
N TYR A 313 -5.08 8.13 4.15
CA TYR A 313 -6.53 8.21 4.01
C TYR A 313 -6.98 8.19 2.54
N ASN A 314 -6.11 8.61 1.62
CA ASN A 314 -6.36 8.64 0.18
C ASN A 314 -5.64 7.52 -0.60
N MET A 315 -4.96 6.60 0.10
CA MET A 315 -4.32 5.42 -0.50
C MET A 315 -5.35 4.31 -0.76
N THR A 316 -5.97 4.36 -1.94
CA THR A 316 -6.96 3.37 -2.41
C THR A 316 -6.38 2.42 -3.44
N LYS A 317 -7.14 1.38 -3.83
CA LYS A 317 -6.75 0.41 -4.87
C LYS A 317 -6.47 1.01 -6.26
N LYS A 318 -6.84 2.28 -6.47
CA LYS A 318 -6.62 3.03 -7.72
C LYS A 318 -5.29 3.80 -7.72
N LYS A 319 -4.52 3.75 -6.64
CA LYS A 319 -3.25 4.46 -6.47
C LYS A 319 -2.06 3.57 -6.80
N ASN A 320 -0.90 4.18 -7.05
CA ASN A 320 0.36 3.47 -7.28
C ASN A 320 1.09 3.28 -5.95
N PHE A 321 0.79 2.20 -5.23
CA PHE A 321 1.50 1.83 -4.01
C PHE A 321 1.76 0.32 -3.90
N TYR A 322 2.84 -0.01 -3.21
CA TYR A 322 3.24 -1.37 -2.89
C TYR A 322 3.53 -1.46 -1.39
N LEU A 323 3.12 -2.56 -0.77
CA LEU A 323 3.27 -2.82 0.67
C LEU A 323 3.87 -4.21 0.86
N PHE A 324 4.80 -4.34 1.79
CA PHE A 324 5.17 -5.64 2.32
C PHE A 324 5.54 -5.56 3.80
N THR A 325 5.47 -6.71 4.46
CA THR A 325 5.93 -6.92 5.83
C THR A 325 6.88 -8.09 5.87
N ALA A 326 7.91 -8.02 6.72
CA ALA A 326 8.89 -9.09 6.86
C ALA A 326 9.36 -9.23 8.32
N GLN A 327 9.94 -10.38 8.66
CA GLN A 327 10.51 -10.67 9.97
C GLN A 327 11.90 -11.29 9.86
N LYS A 328 12.69 -11.20 10.93
CA LYS A 328 13.95 -11.92 11.09
C LYS A 328 14.20 -12.24 12.56
N GLU A 329 14.58 -13.48 12.84
CA GLU A 329 15.08 -13.87 14.16
C GLU A 329 16.49 -13.34 14.36
N MET A 330 16.74 -12.67 15.50
CA MET A 330 18.06 -12.20 15.90
C MET A 330 18.39 -12.72 17.31
N PRO A 331 19.68 -12.80 17.70
CA PRO A 331 20.05 -13.22 19.05
C PRO A 331 19.45 -12.35 20.17
N SER A 332 19.09 -11.10 19.87
CA SER A 332 18.50 -10.13 20.79
C SER A 332 16.97 -10.10 20.80
N GLY A 333 16.31 -10.96 20.04
CA GLY A 333 14.86 -10.92 19.82
C GLY A 333 14.51 -10.81 18.33
N LYS A 334 13.23 -10.98 17.98
CA LYS A 334 12.79 -10.87 16.59
C LYS A 334 12.77 -9.40 16.15
N VAL A 335 13.03 -9.17 14.88
CA VAL A 335 12.83 -7.86 14.24
C VAL A 335 11.78 -8.00 13.17
N TYR A 336 10.80 -7.10 13.17
CA TYR A 336 9.80 -6.98 12.13
C TYR A 336 9.99 -5.68 11.36
N THR A 337 9.56 -5.67 10.10
CA THR A 337 9.44 -4.44 9.33
C THR A 337 8.15 -4.41 8.53
N SER A 338 7.59 -3.21 8.39
CA SER A 338 6.44 -2.89 7.56
C SER A 338 6.86 -1.74 6.66
N MET A 339 6.84 -1.94 5.35
CA MET A 339 7.27 -0.94 4.38
C MET A 339 6.22 -0.75 3.31
N TYR A 340 5.96 0.51 2.96
CA TYR A 340 5.20 0.82 1.74
C TYR A 340 5.85 1.94 0.94
N SER A 341 5.78 1.80 -0.38
CA SER A 341 6.16 2.83 -1.34
C SER A 341 4.93 3.36 -2.06
N TYR A 342 4.88 4.67 -2.30
CA TYR A 342 3.73 5.34 -2.89
C TYR A 342 4.14 6.51 -3.77
N GLN A 343 3.44 6.69 -4.88
CA GLN A 343 3.50 7.90 -5.68
C GLN A 343 2.09 8.30 -6.10
N GLY A 344 1.66 9.47 -5.65
CA GLY A 344 0.30 9.95 -5.88
C GLY A 344 0.04 10.42 -7.31
N ARG A 345 0.98 11.18 -7.86
CA ARG A 345 0.97 11.73 -9.22
C ARG A 345 2.39 11.66 -9.80
N ALA A 346 2.51 11.72 -11.12
CA ALA A 346 3.81 11.57 -11.80
C ALA A 346 4.82 12.69 -11.44
N GLU A 347 4.31 13.87 -11.08
CA GLU A 347 5.13 15.00 -10.64
C GLU A 347 5.59 14.93 -9.18
N ASP A 348 4.98 14.05 -8.37
CA ASP A 348 5.27 13.89 -6.96
C ASP A 348 6.49 12.97 -6.75
N ASP A 349 7.30 13.27 -5.74
CA ASP A 349 8.37 12.38 -5.28
C ASP A 349 7.80 11.02 -4.86
N VAL A 350 8.59 9.97 -5.01
CA VAL A 350 8.26 8.68 -4.44
C VAL A 350 8.42 8.75 -2.93
N GLU A 351 7.35 8.40 -2.23
CA GLU A 351 7.33 8.27 -0.78
C GLU A 351 7.66 6.84 -0.41
N LEU A 352 8.51 6.66 0.60
CA LEU A 352 8.79 5.37 1.20
C LEU A 352 8.66 5.52 2.72
N VAL A 353 7.78 4.73 3.32
CA VAL A 353 7.67 4.63 4.77
C VAL A 353 8.23 3.29 5.21
N VAL A 354 9.10 3.34 6.21
CA VAL A 354 9.76 2.18 6.81
C VAL A 354 9.48 2.18 8.31
N ASP A 355 8.71 1.20 8.77
CA ASP A 355 8.58 0.89 10.18
C ASP A 355 9.46 -0.31 10.53
N ILE A 356 10.21 -0.19 11.62
CA ILE A 356 11.09 -1.23 12.17
C ILE A 356 10.65 -1.45 13.61
N ILE A 357 10.29 -2.69 13.92
CA ILE A 357 9.86 -3.12 15.24
C ILE A 357 10.91 -4.08 15.76
N GLU A 358 11.74 -3.62 16.67
CA GLU A 358 12.66 -4.48 17.41
C GLU A 358 11.90 -5.03 18.60
N GLU A 359 11.56 -6.32 18.56
CA GLU A 359 10.91 -6.98 19.69
C GLU A 359 11.83 -6.85 20.90
N LYS A 360 11.29 -6.26 21.95
CA LYS A 360 11.95 -6.10 23.23
C LYS A 360 10.94 -6.50 24.27
N ASP A 361 11.40 -7.14 25.33
CA ASP A 361 10.63 -7.13 26.56
C ASP A 361 10.60 -5.70 27.08
N ILE A 362 9.45 -5.27 27.60
CA ILE A 362 9.39 -3.99 28.29
C ILE A 362 10.43 -4.07 29.42
N SER A 363 11.38 -3.13 29.44
CA SER A 363 12.22 -2.97 30.62
C SER A 363 11.26 -2.64 31.75
N HIS A 364 11.04 -3.60 32.64
CA HIS A 364 10.37 -3.40 33.89
C HIS A 364 11.31 -2.54 34.72
N THR A 365 11.42 -1.24 34.44
CA THR A 365 11.94 -0.31 35.43
C THR A 365 10.99 -0.47 36.60
N PRO A 366 11.43 -1.09 37.69
CA PRO A 366 10.49 -1.38 38.72
C PRO A 366 10.04 -0.05 39.31
N LEU A 367 8.74 0.12 39.44
CA LEU A 367 8.21 1.19 40.25
C LEU A 367 8.66 0.90 41.68
N ASN A 368 9.77 1.53 42.09
CA ASN A 368 10.22 1.47 43.45
C ASN A 368 9.18 2.17 44.31
N ILE A 369 8.64 1.46 45.28
CA ILE A 369 7.78 2.06 46.30
C ILE A 369 8.71 2.59 47.38
N ASP A 370 8.67 3.91 47.60
CA ASP A 370 9.44 4.56 48.66
C ASP A 370 9.00 4.09 50.06
N SER A 371 9.89 4.21 51.03
CA SER A 371 9.68 3.76 52.41
C SER A 371 8.39 4.32 53.04
N ASP A 372 8.02 5.57 52.75
CA ASP A 372 6.84 6.19 53.37
C ASP A 372 5.56 5.63 52.75
N SER A 373 5.57 5.39 51.43
CA SER A 373 4.49 4.72 50.70
C SER A 373 4.34 3.26 51.13
N LEU A 374 5.44 2.52 51.30
CA LEU A 374 5.43 1.16 51.86
C LEU A 374 4.73 1.11 53.22
N GLY A 375 5.12 2.00 54.14
CA GLY A 375 4.54 2.05 55.47
C GLY A 375 3.04 2.40 55.46
N LYS A 376 2.63 3.36 54.61
CA LYS A 376 1.22 3.73 54.46
C LYS A 376 0.38 2.57 53.91
N GLU A 377 0.85 1.90 52.87
CA GLU A 377 0.11 0.79 52.26
C GLU A 377 0.01 -0.39 53.22
N ILE A 378 1.12 -0.86 53.79
CA ILE A 378 1.12 -1.95 54.77
C ILE A 378 0.20 -1.64 55.96
N LYS A 379 0.17 -0.39 56.44
CA LYS A 379 -0.75 0.02 57.52
C LYS A 379 -2.22 -0.01 57.09
N ALA A 380 -2.51 0.33 55.83
CA ALA A 380 -3.87 0.41 55.31
C ALA A 380 -4.45 -0.97 54.92
N THR A 381 -3.64 -1.85 54.33
CA THR A 381 -4.08 -3.10 53.69
C THR A 381 -3.57 -4.35 54.40
N GLY A 382 -2.53 -4.22 55.24
CA GLY A 382 -1.82 -5.34 55.85
C GLY A 382 -0.73 -5.97 54.97
N SER A 383 -0.64 -5.59 53.69
CA SER A 383 0.41 -6.07 52.78
C SER A 383 0.72 -5.10 51.63
N VAL A 384 1.88 -5.26 51.01
CA VAL A 384 2.27 -4.52 49.81
C VAL A 384 3.01 -5.43 48.83
N SER A 385 2.63 -5.37 47.56
CA SER A 385 3.31 -6.10 46.49
C SER A 385 4.49 -5.30 45.94
N LEU A 386 5.65 -5.93 45.91
CA LEU A 386 6.91 -5.38 45.43
C LEU A 386 7.21 -5.90 44.02
N TYR A 387 7.33 -4.98 43.07
CA TYR A 387 7.73 -5.29 41.70
C TYR A 387 9.20 -4.97 41.42
N GLY A 388 9.89 -4.28 42.36
CA GLY A 388 11.31 -3.96 42.29
C GLY A 388 12.28 -4.96 42.86
N ILE A 389 11.85 -6.20 43.06
CA ILE A 389 12.73 -7.30 43.40
C ILE A 389 12.74 -8.28 42.23
N GLU A 390 13.83 -8.30 41.49
CA GLU A 390 13.99 -9.06 40.26
C GLU A 390 14.93 -10.25 40.42
N PHE A 391 14.61 -11.32 39.69
CA PHE A 391 15.37 -12.56 39.59
C PHE A 391 15.47 -12.95 38.11
N ASP A 392 16.53 -13.65 37.71
CA ASP A 392 16.57 -14.29 36.38
C ASP A 392 15.55 -15.42 36.26
N PHE A 393 15.23 -15.78 35.01
CA PHE A 393 14.37 -16.94 34.73
C PHE A 393 14.98 -18.18 35.38
N ASP A 394 14.15 -18.97 36.06
CA ASP A 394 14.57 -20.17 36.78
C ASP A 394 15.56 -19.93 37.95
N ASP A 395 15.82 -18.67 38.32
CA ASP A 395 16.79 -18.29 39.34
C ASP A 395 16.12 -17.65 40.58
N HIS A 396 16.83 -17.67 41.70
CA HIS A 396 16.53 -17.02 42.97
C HIS A 396 17.60 -16.01 43.40
N THR A 397 18.65 -15.81 42.59
CA THR A 397 19.65 -14.76 42.78
C THR A 397 19.04 -13.39 42.50
N ILE A 398 19.13 -12.47 43.47
CA ILE A 398 18.60 -11.11 43.33
C ILE A 398 19.47 -10.30 42.38
N LYS A 399 18.85 -9.66 41.39
CA LYS A 399 19.54 -8.76 40.45
C LYS A 399 19.95 -7.46 41.11
N SER A 400 21.06 -6.87 40.66
CA SER A 400 21.53 -5.56 41.12
C SER A 400 20.52 -4.43 40.86
N SER A 401 19.65 -4.56 39.84
CA SER A 401 18.50 -3.67 39.59
C SER A 401 17.53 -3.57 40.78
N SER A 402 17.52 -4.57 41.67
CA SER A 402 16.65 -4.62 42.85
C SER A 402 17.14 -3.80 44.03
N LYS A 403 18.38 -3.29 43.97
CA LYS A 403 19.02 -2.59 45.10
C LYS A 403 18.18 -1.40 45.60
N PRO A 404 17.67 -0.49 44.74
CA PRO A 404 16.86 0.63 45.23
C PRO A 404 15.62 0.19 46.01
N GLN A 405 14.91 -0.84 45.56
CA GLN A 405 13.75 -1.35 46.29
C GLN A 405 14.15 -1.99 47.63
N LEU A 406 15.29 -2.70 47.69
CA LEU A 406 15.83 -3.23 48.94
C LEU A 406 16.23 -2.12 49.91
N ASP A 407 16.82 -1.03 49.42
CA ASP A 407 17.17 0.15 50.21
C ASP A 407 15.89 0.76 50.85
N GLU A 408 14.80 0.91 50.10
CA GLU A 408 13.51 1.43 50.62
C GLU A 408 12.85 0.49 51.64
N ILE A 409 12.93 -0.84 51.44
CA ILE A 409 12.42 -1.82 52.41
C ILE A 409 13.23 -1.76 53.71
N ALA A 410 14.56 -1.65 53.60
CA ALA A 410 15.43 -1.54 54.75
C ALA A 410 15.22 -0.22 55.52
N ASP A 411 15.03 0.90 54.82
CA ASP A 411 14.70 2.19 55.44
C ASP A 411 13.36 2.10 56.19
N PHE A 412 12.33 1.53 55.58
CA PHE A 412 11.03 1.31 56.23
C PHE A 412 11.15 0.46 57.50
N LEU A 413 11.88 -0.66 57.43
CA LEU A 413 12.07 -1.56 58.55
C LEU A 413 12.93 -0.96 59.66
N THR A 414 13.88 -0.08 59.31
CA THR A 414 14.69 0.67 60.26
C THR A 414 13.85 1.72 60.98
N LYS A 415 13.01 2.47 60.26
CA LYS A 415 12.08 3.47 60.83
C LYS A 415 10.98 2.83 61.70
N SER A 416 10.67 1.56 61.46
CA SER A 416 9.54 0.84 62.08
C SER A 416 10.01 -0.40 62.83
N GLU A 417 10.85 -0.26 63.85
CA GLU A 417 11.52 -1.37 64.56
C GLU A 417 10.59 -2.46 65.12
N GLN A 418 9.35 -2.10 65.45
CA GLN A 418 8.31 -3.00 65.96
C GLN A 418 7.65 -3.85 64.87
N VAL A 419 7.83 -3.52 63.59
CA VAL A 419 7.18 -4.22 62.48
C VAL A 419 7.89 -5.54 62.20
N SER A 420 7.11 -6.61 62.11
CA SER A 420 7.55 -7.92 61.63
C SER A 420 6.73 -8.35 60.41
N LEU A 421 7.40 -8.87 59.39
CA LEU A 421 6.81 -9.17 58.07
C LEU A 421 7.04 -10.62 57.66
N TYR A 422 6.04 -11.22 57.01
CA TYR A 422 6.25 -12.28 56.05
C TYR A 422 6.75 -11.68 54.74
N VAL A 423 7.76 -12.31 54.14
CA VAL A 423 8.20 -12.04 52.77
C VAL A 423 7.67 -13.18 51.92
N VAL A 424 6.68 -12.90 51.08
CA VAL A 424 5.91 -13.88 50.34
C VAL A 424 6.36 -13.89 48.87
N GLY A 425 6.86 -15.02 48.38
CA GLY A 425 7.26 -15.19 46.98
C GLY A 425 6.13 -15.79 46.14
N HIS A 426 5.92 -15.25 44.95
CA HIS A 426 4.94 -15.70 43.96
C HIS A 426 5.63 -16.07 42.64
N THR A 427 5.01 -16.96 41.86
CA THR A 427 5.45 -17.30 40.49
C THR A 427 4.31 -17.18 39.49
N ASP A 428 4.64 -17.18 38.20
CA ASP A 428 3.68 -17.51 37.15
C ASP A 428 3.37 -19.02 37.12
N ASN A 429 2.56 -19.45 36.15
CA ASN A 429 2.13 -20.84 36.00
C ASN A 429 3.04 -21.70 35.09
N LYS A 430 4.23 -21.22 34.68
CA LYS A 430 5.16 -21.99 33.86
C LYS A 430 5.94 -22.97 34.74
N GLY A 431 5.97 -24.24 34.37
CA GLY A 431 6.62 -25.29 35.16
C GLY A 431 5.65 -26.09 36.03
N SER A 432 6.18 -27.05 36.79
CA SER A 432 5.35 -27.87 37.67
C SER A 432 4.95 -27.11 38.93
N PHE A 433 3.80 -27.44 39.50
CA PHE A 433 3.34 -26.83 40.75
C PHE A 433 4.36 -26.93 41.88
N SER A 434 4.94 -28.12 42.10
CA SER A 434 5.93 -28.35 43.15
C SER A 434 7.20 -27.56 42.92
N TYR A 435 7.63 -27.43 41.67
CA TYR A 435 8.77 -26.61 41.29
C TYR A 435 8.55 -25.13 41.61
N ASN A 436 7.42 -24.59 41.17
CA ASN A 436 7.09 -23.19 41.38
C ASN A 436 6.87 -22.84 42.86
N GLN A 437 6.30 -23.76 43.63
CA GLN A 437 6.17 -23.63 45.08
C GLN A 437 7.54 -23.52 45.78
N ASP A 438 8.49 -24.35 45.37
CA ASP A 438 9.85 -24.33 45.90
C ASP A 438 10.63 -23.09 45.43
N LEU A 439 10.51 -22.69 44.15
CA LEU A 439 11.14 -21.50 43.60
C LEU A 439 10.66 -20.21 44.30
N ALA A 440 9.34 -20.07 44.51
CA ALA A 440 8.77 -18.99 45.30
C ALA A 440 9.38 -18.92 46.71
N THR A 441 9.53 -20.09 47.37
CA THR A 441 10.10 -20.17 48.71
C THR A 441 11.58 -19.77 48.73
N ARG A 442 12.36 -20.20 47.72
CA ARG A 442 13.77 -19.84 47.57
C ARG A 442 13.97 -18.34 47.33
N ARG A 443 13.15 -17.74 46.46
CA ARG A 443 13.18 -16.29 46.19
C ARG A 443 12.86 -15.46 47.43
N ALA A 444 11.78 -15.81 48.14
CA ALA A 444 11.42 -15.15 49.40
C ALA A 444 12.54 -15.27 50.45
N ARG A 445 13.19 -16.43 50.53
CA ARG A 445 14.30 -16.66 51.45
C ARG A 445 15.51 -15.81 51.09
N GLU A 446 15.82 -15.65 49.81
CA GLU A 446 16.96 -14.83 49.40
C GLU A 446 16.76 -13.34 49.72
N VAL A 447 15.54 -12.82 49.59
CA VAL A 447 15.21 -11.45 50.02
C VAL A 447 15.41 -11.29 51.52
N VAL A 448 14.90 -12.23 52.33
CA VAL A 448 15.11 -12.22 53.79
C VAL A 448 16.60 -12.28 54.13
N ASN A 449 17.35 -13.19 53.51
CA ASN A 449 18.78 -13.34 53.74
C ASN A 449 19.55 -12.05 53.39
N THR A 450 19.19 -11.41 52.28
CA THR A 450 19.80 -10.16 51.82
C THR A 450 19.51 -9.01 52.78
N LEU A 451 18.27 -8.84 53.23
CA LEU A 451 17.90 -7.82 54.23
C LEU A 451 18.61 -8.04 55.58
N ILE A 452 18.81 -9.29 56.00
CA ILE A 452 19.55 -9.59 57.23
C ILE A 452 21.04 -9.33 57.06
N ARG A 453 21.63 -9.87 55.97
CA ARG A 453 23.09 -9.87 55.73
C ARG A 453 23.62 -8.48 55.39
N ASP A 454 22.93 -7.78 54.50
CA ASP A 454 23.46 -6.57 53.85
C ASP A 454 22.88 -5.29 54.49
N TYR A 455 21.70 -5.39 55.13
CA TYR A 455 20.99 -4.26 55.76
C TYR A 455 20.82 -4.39 57.28
N SER A 456 21.37 -5.45 57.88
CA SER A 456 21.35 -5.68 59.34
C SER A 456 19.94 -5.74 59.96
N ILE A 457 18.91 -6.13 59.20
CA ILE A 457 17.56 -6.32 59.75
C ILE A 457 17.54 -7.54 60.67
N GLY A 458 16.94 -7.40 61.85
CA GLY A 458 16.88 -8.47 62.85
C GLY A 458 16.18 -9.73 62.34
N LYS A 459 16.85 -10.89 62.47
CA LYS A 459 16.38 -12.20 61.94
C LYS A 459 14.95 -12.59 62.38
N GLY A 460 14.51 -12.22 63.59
CA GLY A 460 13.16 -12.52 64.08
C GLY A 460 12.05 -11.73 63.36
N ARG A 461 12.40 -10.60 62.74
CA ARG A 461 11.43 -9.68 62.13
C ARG A 461 10.93 -10.14 60.78
N LEU A 462 11.67 -11.01 60.08
CA LEU A 462 11.34 -11.45 58.73
C LEU A 462 11.08 -12.96 58.70
N GLN A 463 10.14 -13.40 57.86
CA GLN A 463 9.90 -14.82 57.61
C GLN A 463 9.56 -15.06 56.15
N ALA A 464 10.35 -15.89 55.47
CA ALA A 464 10.09 -16.24 54.08
C ALA A 464 8.93 -17.24 53.96
N VAL A 465 8.03 -17.00 53.03
CA VAL A 465 6.91 -17.88 52.66
C VAL A 465 6.86 -17.94 51.13
N GLY A 466 6.76 -19.13 50.54
CA GLY A 466 6.45 -19.27 49.12
C GLY A 466 4.99 -19.67 48.94
N VAL A 467 4.31 -19.11 47.94
CA VAL A 467 2.96 -19.56 47.54
C VAL A 467 2.90 -20.07 46.10
N GLY A 468 4.00 -19.98 45.36
CA GLY A 468 4.06 -20.46 43.97
C GLY A 468 3.01 -19.77 43.08
N PRO A 469 2.29 -20.53 42.22
CA PRO A 469 1.40 -19.97 41.21
C PRO A 469 -0.06 -19.79 41.69
N VAL A 470 -0.36 -20.03 42.97
CA VAL A 470 -1.76 -20.17 43.45
C VAL A 470 -2.48 -18.86 43.73
N ALA A 471 -1.75 -17.74 43.75
CA ALA A 471 -2.28 -16.41 44.00
C ALA A 471 -1.94 -15.43 42.85
N PRO A 472 -2.41 -15.71 41.62
CA PRO A 472 -2.18 -14.82 40.48
C PRO A 472 -2.97 -13.53 40.64
N ILE A 473 -2.37 -12.41 40.23
CA ILE A 473 -3.01 -11.08 40.19
C ILE A 473 -3.36 -10.66 38.76
N ALA A 474 -2.91 -11.44 37.77
CA ALA A 474 -3.24 -11.28 36.35
C ALA A 474 -3.35 -12.66 35.68
N ALA A 475 -4.01 -12.73 34.52
CA ALA A 475 -4.12 -13.95 33.73
C ALA A 475 -2.74 -14.40 33.21
N ASN A 476 -2.39 -15.68 33.27
CA ASN A 476 -1.10 -16.15 32.74
C ASN A 476 -1.15 -16.38 31.20
N ASP A 477 -1.57 -15.37 30.45
CA ASP A 477 -1.83 -15.42 29.00
C ASP A 477 -0.85 -14.60 28.15
N SER A 478 -0.01 -13.80 28.78
CA SER A 478 0.98 -12.92 28.16
C SER A 478 2.19 -12.77 29.08
N GLU A 479 3.37 -12.47 28.51
CA GLU A 479 4.59 -12.31 29.30
C GLU A 479 4.47 -11.18 30.32
N GLY A 480 3.87 -10.05 29.92
CA GLY A 480 3.59 -8.95 30.83
C GLY A 480 2.73 -9.34 32.03
N ASN A 481 1.69 -10.15 31.82
CA ASN A 481 0.87 -10.62 32.94
C ASN A 481 1.58 -11.69 33.79
N MET A 482 2.35 -12.60 33.17
CA MET A 482 3.16 -13.58 33.89
C MET A 482 4.20 -12.89 34.77
N GLN A 483 4.85 -11.83 34.30
CA GLN A 483 5.77 -11.03 35.12
C GLN A 483 5.08 -10.40 36.34
N ARG A 484 3.83 -9.91 36.21
CA ARG A 484 3.08 -9.40 37.37
C ARG A 484 2.82 -10.49 38.42
N ASN A 485 2.70 -11.74 37.99
CA ASN A 485 2.56 -12.88 38.90
C ASN A 485 3.90 -13.28 39.54
N ARG A 486 5.05 -13.05 38.88
CA ARG A 486 6.40 -13.21 39.43
C ARG A 486 6.80 -12.02 40.32
N ARG A 487 6.28 -11.99 41.55
CA ARG A 487 6.49 -10.88 42.51
C ARG A 487 6.87 -11.33 43.90
N VAL A 488 7.32 -10.39 44.73
CA VAL A 488 7.46 -10.55 46.18
C VAL A 488 6.43 -9.67 46.87
N GLU A 489 5.87 -10.11 47.98
CA GLU A 489 4.90 -9.34 48.77
C GLU A 489 5.36 -9.29 50.23
N LEU A 490 5.23 -8.14 50.86
CA LEU A 490 5.45 -7.98 52.30
C LEU A 490 4.10 -8.00 53.01
N VAL A 491 3.94 -8.87 54.00
CA VAL A 491 2.68 -9.03 54.75
C VAL A 491 2.96 -8.90 56.23
N LEU A 492 2.15 -8.15 56.97
CA LEU A 492 2.28 -8.04 58.43
C LEU A 492 2.15 -9.42 59.11
N LYS A 493 3.07 -9.75 60.02
CA LYS A 493 2.92 -10.91 60.91
C LYS A 493 1.88 -10.64 62.00
N GLU A 494 1.89 -9.41 62.49
CA GLU A 494 1.05 -8.94 63.59
C GLU A 494 0.55 -7.53 63.26
N PRO A 495 -0.63 -7.11 63.75
CA PRO A 495 -1.14 -5.76 63.55
C PRO A 495 -0.13 -4.73 64.07
N MET A 496 0.09 -3.65 63.31
CA MET A 496 0.86 -2.51 63.82
C MET A 496 0.14 -1.93 65.04
N SER A 497 0.78 -1.96 66.21
CA SER A 497 0.30 -1.22 67.38
C SER A 497 0.34 0.28 67.05
N LEU A 498 -0.84 0.92 67.11
CA LEU A 498 -1.04 2.35 66.91
C LEU A 498 -0.38 3.19 68.00
#